data_AF-A0A923D9U4-F1
#
_entry.id   AF-A0A923D9U4-F1
#
_cell.length_a   1.000
_cell.length_b   1.000
_cell.length_c   1.000
_cell.angle_alpha   90.00
_cell.angle_beta   90.00
_cell.angle_gamma   90.00
#
_symmetry.space_group_name_H-M   'P 1'
#
loop_
_entity.id
_entity.type
_entity.pdbx_description
1 polymer ?
#
loop_
_entity_poly.entity_id
_entity_poly.type
_entity_poly.pdbx_seq_one_letter_code
_entity_poly.pdbx_strand_id
1 'polypeptide(L)'
;MVFIVGTAMALQPVRKPFIQLTVDGNPIKNGEVFAIAPGKILIVGAEMEGGRRDFCKFPDIYADIAGTGQILSRGKDGLIYQLNDSKAEWKLLNENISFTGDDFVEVKSGSQKSTAEITLSNTSFSQSFLKVNIQATWQFSLNGQTNQEENIAEATLYFKVAGASDVWFSTHDVEASGMKNDLVQEKLMAVQVECDSIENYFYKLRFSAVQQSIKNLQAAVNTVKLTIDEVKKSNPSYQTNVVFIGLPSDNTYKILGTFSAIKTNWGSLETLVQSLKEQLGALPAKSSKESKDELVKLIGDYADWQLKLPENSFKILPQYIPDFKPDDIVLRENVQFEGKEKTISNYEQTLSDFNAFLDKRIEQVPIEIQKINSTHTRLQAVRLFDGMLRSYFSSINWAEWRNTRE
;
A
#
# COMPACT_ATOMS: atom_id res chain seq x y z
N MET A 1 -27.27 1.47 -66.32
CA MET A 1 -26.54 2.75 -66.30
C MET A 1 -27.11 3.58 -65.15
N VAL A 2 -26.53 3.37 -63.98
CA VAL A 2 -25.97 4.37 -63.05
C VAL A 2 -26.92 4.59 -61.87
N PHE A 3 -26.72 3.77 -60.84
CA PHE A 3 -27.15 4.10 -59.49
C PHE A 3 -26.23 5.22 -58.99
N ILE A 4 -26.74 6.44 -58.90
CA ILE A 4 -26.08 7.51 -58.15
C ILE A 4 -26.32 7.19 -56.68
N VAL A 5 -25.34 6.59 -56.02
CA VAL A 5 -25.29 6.48 -54.57
C VAL A 5 -24.95 7.86 -54.04
N GLY A 6 -25.97 8.62 -53.65
CA GLY A 6 -25.78 9.83 -52.86
C GLY A 6 -25.33 9.46 -51.46
N THR A 7 -24.01 9.49 -51.21
CA THR A 7 -23.49 9.45 -49.84
C THR A 7 -23.84 10.76 -49.16
N ALA A 8 -24.88 10.76 -48.33
CA ALA A 8 -25.09 11.82 -47.36
C ALA A 8 -23.94 11.75 -46.35
N MET A 9 -22.96 12.65 -46.49
CA MET A 9 -21.91 12.81 -45.48
C MET A 9 -22.57 13.39 -44.23
N ALA A 10 -22.79 12.56 -43.21
CA ALA A 10 -23.25 13.04 -41.92
C ALA A 10 -22.16 13.94 -41.33
N LEU A 11 -22.48 15.22 -41.14
CA LEU A 11 -21.60 16.21 -40.52
C LEU A 11 -21.15 15.71 -39.15
N GLN A 12 -19.85 15.82 -38.87
CA GLN A 12 -19.35 15.50 -37.54
C GLN A 12 -19.72 16.65 -36.59
N PRO A 13 -20.21 16.36 -35.38
CA PRO A 13 -20.43 17.41 -34.40
C PRO A 13 -19.10 18.09 -34.06
N VAL A 14 -19.12 19.42 -33.96
CA VAL A 14 -17.96 20.22 -33.55
C VAL A 14 -17.47 19.72 -32.19
N ARG A 15 -16.16 19.46 -32.08
CA ARG A 15 -15.56 19.05 -30.80
C ARG A 15 -15.80 20.15 -29.76
N LYS A 16 -16.05 19.79 -28.50
CA LYS A 16 -16.11 20.79 -27.43
C LYS A 16 -14.77 21.53 -27.32
N PRO A 17 -14.74 22.82 -26.95
CA PRO A 17 -13.49 23.53 -26.68
C PRO A 17 -12.62 22.80 -25.65
N PHE A 18 -11.32 22.70 -25.90
CA PHE A 18 -10.33 22.11 -24.99
C PHE A 18 -8.98 22.83 -25.14
N ILE A 19 -8.07 22.67 -24.17
CA ILE A 19 -6.73 23.27 -24.22
C ILE A 19 -5.72 22.20 -24.65
N GLN A 20 -4.88 22.54 -25.63
CA GLN A 20 -3.62 21.84 -25.89
C GLN A 20 -2.51 22.50 -25.07
N LEU A 21 -1.88 21.71 -24.20
CA LEU A 21 -0.81 22.16 -23.32
C LEU A 21 0.55 21.77 -23.90
N THR A 22 1.52 22.64 -23.71
CA THR A 22 2.93 22.36 -23.97
C THR A 22 3.78 22.75 -22.76
N VAL A 23 4.84 21.98 -22.49
CA VAL A 23 5.87 22.29 -21.49
C VAL A 23 7.21 22.27 -22.18
N ASP A 24 7.93 23.39 -22.13
CA ASP A 24 9.19 23.63 -22.85
C ASP A 24 9.07 23.25 -24.35
N GLY A 25 7.91 23.54 -24.96
CA GLY A 25 7.60 23.25 -26.36
C GLY A 25 7.12 21.82 -26.65
N ASN A 26 7.11 20.91 -25.67
CA ASN A 26 6.64 19.53 -25.86
C ASN A 26 5.16 19.40 -25.51
N PRO A 27 4.33 18.72 -26.31
CA PRO A 27 2.90 18.55 -26.02
C PRO A 27 2.67 17.64 -24.81
N ILE A 28 1.74 18.04 -23.94
CA ILE A 28 1.40 17.34 -22.69
C ILE A 28 -0.11 17.11 -22.60
N LYS A 29 -0.52 15.98 -22.01
CA LYS A 29 -1.94 15.69 -21.81
C LYS A 29 -2.48 16.43 -20.60
N ASN A 30 -3.75 16.84 -20.68
CA ASN A 30 -4.47 17.38 -19.54
C ASN A 30 -4.51 16.34 -18.39
N GLY A 31 -4.13 16.76 -17.18
CA GLY A 31 -4.05 15.91 -15.99
C GLY A 31 -2.77 15.09 -15.86
N GLU A 32 -1.78 15.28 -16.74
CA GLU A 32 -0.49 14.59 -16.65
C GLU A 32 0.36 15.10 -15.49
N VAL A 33 1.13 14.19 -14.86
CA VAL A 33 2.02 14.49 -13.73
C VAL A 33 3.46 14.58 -14.21
N PHE A 34 4.06 15.75 -14.05
CA PHE A 34 5.41 16.05 -14.52
C PHE A 34 6.42 15.99 -13.36
N ALA A 35 7.42 15.11 -13.50
CA ALA A 35 8.51 15.01 -12.52
C ALA A 35 9.59 16.05 -12.81
N ILE A 36 9.93 16.87 -11.82
CA ILE A 36 10.84 18.01 -11.98
C ILE A 36 11.88 18.09 -10.87
N ALA A 37 13.05 18.66 -11.17
CA ALA A 37 13.99 19.05 -10.14
C ALA A 37 13.48 20.31 -9.40
N PRO A 38 13.71 20.45 -8.09
CA PRO A 38 13.35 21.65 -7.33
C PRO A 38 13.94 22.92 -7.97
N GLY A 39 13.18 24.02 -7.96
CA GLY A 39 13.63 25.31 -8.47
C GLY A 39 13.75 25.39 -9.99
N LYS A 40 13.33 24.35 -10.73
CA LYS A 40 13.33 24.37 -12.19
C LYS A 40 12.28 25.36 -12.69
N ILE A 41 12.72 26.22 -13.62
CA ILE A 41 11.85 27.12 -14.38
C ILE A 41 11.39 26.38 -15.64
N LEU A 42 10.10 26.47 -15.95
CA LEU A 42 9.49 25.84 -17.14
C LEU A 42 8.68 26.88 -17.91
N ILE A 43 8.57 26.70 -19.22
CA ILE A 43 7.68 27.49 -20.07
C ILE A 43 6.46 26.65 -20.41
N VAL A 44 5.28 27.07 -19.93
CA VAL A 44 4.00 26.43 -20.25
C VAL A 44 3.30 27.21 -21.34
N GLY A 45 3.02 26.54 -22.46
CA GLY A 45 2.20 27.07 -23.55
C GLY A 45 0.80 26.47 -23.52
N ALA A 46 -0.22 27.28 -23.83
CA ALA A 46 -1.61 26.86 -23.89
C ALA A 46 -2.31 27.45 -25.11
N GLU A 47 -2.91 26.58 -25.92
CA GLU A 47 -3.73 26.97 -27.06
C GLU A 47 -5.11 26.31 -26.97
N MET A 48 -6.16 27.07 -27.25
CA MET A 48 -7.50 26.50 -27.36
C MET A 48 -7.61 25.75 -28.69
N GLU A 49 -8.25 24.59 -28.69
CA GLU A 49 -8.70 23.83 -29.86
C GLU A 49 -10.16 23.40 -29.65
N GLY A 50 -10.80 22.86 -30.69
CA GLY A 50 -12.23 22.58 -30.62
C GLY A 50 -13.09 23.83 -30.80
N GLY A 51 -14.39 23.67 -30.56
CA GLY A 51 -15.38 24.74 -30.64
C GLY A 51 -15.37 25.50 -31.96
N ARG A 52 -15.57 26.82 -31.86
CA ARG A 52 -15.58 27.73 -33.00
C ARG A 52 -14.24 27.77 -33.73
N ARG A 53 -13.13 27.51 -33.04
CA ARG A 53 -11.79 27.48 -33.65
C ARG A 53 -11.65 26.32 -34.64
N ASP A 54 -12.07 25.12 -34.26
CA ASP A 54 -12.13 23.97 -35.17
C ASP A 54 -13.07 24.21 -36.35
N PHE A 55 -14.24 24.78 -36.07
CA PHE A 55 -15.20 25.15 -37.12
C PHE A 55 -14.58 26.11 -38.15
N CYS A 56 -13.79 27.10 -37.70
CA CYS A 56 -13.12 28.04 -38.60
C CYS A 56 -11.93 27.43 -39.34
N LYS A 57 -11.15 26.54 -38.71
CA LYS A 57 -10.00 25.85 -39.32
C LYS A 57 -10.44 24.80 -40.34
N PHE A 58 -11.49 24.04 -40.02
CA PHE A 58 -11.96 22.89 -40.79
C PHE A 58 -13.45 23.01 -41.16
N PRO A 59 -13.85 24.08 -41.87
CA PRO A 59 -15.24 24.32 -42.22
C PRO A 59 -15.85 23.16 -43.05
N ASP A 60 -15.06 22.47 -43.87
CA ASP A 60 -15.53 21.35 -44.69
C ASP A 60 -15.95 20.12 -43.86
N ILE A 61 -15.49 20.02 -42.60
CA ILE A 61 -15.80 18.93 -41.68
C ILE A 61 -17.02 19.26 -40.82
N TYR A 62 -17.12 20.54 -40.42
CA TYR A 62 -17.99 20.97 -39.32
C TYR A 62 -19.11 21.94 -39.73
N ALA A 63 -19.00 22.54 -40.90
CA ALA A 63 -19.97 23.50 -41.40
C ALA A 63 -20.72 22.90 -42.59
N ASP A 64 -22.04 23.05 -42.62
CA ASP A 64 -22.88 22.73 -43.79
C ASP A 64 -22.73 23.81 -44.88
N ILE A 65 -21.48 24.12 -45.23
CA ILE A 65 -21.10 25.05 -46.30
C ILE A 65 -20.79 24.25 -47.57
N ALA A 66 -20.50 22.95 -47.41
CA ALA A 66 -20.17 22.02 -48.48
C ALA A 66 -21.39 21.71 -49.36
N GLY A 67 -21.62 22.56 -50.36
CA GLY A 67 -22.63 22.36 -51.41
C GLY A 67 -23.37 23.63 -51.82
N THR A 68 -23.39 24.67 -50.98
CA THR A 68 -24.15 25.91 -51.24
C THR A 68 -23.36 27.20 -50.97
N GLY A 69 -22.15 27.13 -50.38
CA GLY A 69 -21.33 28.31 -50.10
C GLY A 69 -19.87 28.19 -50.55
N GLN A 70 -19.28 29.33 -50.91
CA GLN A 70 -17.87 29.45 -51.31
C GLN A 70 -17.03 29.96 -50.14
N ILE A 71 -16.06 29.17 -49.67
CA ILE A 71 -15.11 29.62 -48.65
C ILE A 71 -14.13 30.60 -49.30
N LEU A 72 -14.04 31.82 -48.75
CA LEU A 72 -13.16 32.89 -49.23
C LEU A 72 -11.85 32.95 -48.42
N SER A 73 -11.92 32.69 -47.12
CA SER A 73 -10.76 32.64 -46.22
C SER A 73 -11.07 31.79 -45.01
N ARG A 74 -10.08 31.07 -44.49
CA ARG A 74 -10.18 30.27 -43.26
C ARG A 74 -8.88 30.30 -42.50
N GLY A 75 -8.97 30.15 -41.18
CA GLY A 75 -7.80 30.10 -40.32
C GLY A 75 -8.18 29.94 -38.85
N LYS A 76 -7.15 29.98 -38.00
CA LYS A 76 -7.32 29.78 -36.56
C LYS A 76 -8.18 30.87 -35.90
N ASP A 77 -8.21 32.09 -36.43
CA ASP A 77 -8.88 33.24 -35.80
C ASP A 77 -10.10 33.75 -36.59
N GLY A 78 -10.52 33.02 -37.63
CA GLY A 78 -11.71 33.40 -38.40
C GLY A 78 -11.98 32.56 -39.64
N LEU A 79 -13.18 32.75 -40.18
CA LEU A 79 -13.69 32.12 -41.39
C LEU A 79 -14.55 33.12 -42.14
N ILE A 80 -14.30 33.29 -43.45
CA ILE A 80 -15.10 34.11 -44.35
C ILE A 80 -15.61 33.21 -45.47
N TYR A 81 -16.92 33.22 -45.70
CA TYR A 81 -17.55 32.46 -46.77
C TYR A 81 -18.74 33.22 -47.37
N GLN A 82 -19.10 32.88 -48.59
CA GLN A 82 -20.25 33.42 -49.30
C GLN A 82 -21.34 32.36 -49.37
N LEU A 83 -22.57 32.71 -48.98
CA LEU A 83 -23.75 31.84 -49.04
C LEU A 83 -24.87 32.61 -49.74
N ASN A 84 -25.35 32.12 -50.89
CA ASN A 84 -26.42 32.78 -51.67
C ASN A 84 -26.19 34.30 -51.84
N ASP A 85 -25.02 34.67 -52.36
CA ASP A 85 -24.56 36.06 -52.57
C ASP A 85 -24.39 36.95 -51.31
N SER A 86 -24.58 36.38 -50.12
CA SER A 86 -24.34 37.06 -48.84
C SER A 86 -23.00 36.66 -48.23
N LYS A 87 -22.20 37.64 -47.78
CA LYS A 87 -20.93 37.40 -47.08
C LYS A 87 -21.20 37.11 -45.60
N ALA A 88 -20.73 35.96 -45.14
CA ALA A 88 -20.72 35.53 -43.76
C ALA A 88 -19.29 35.54 -43.20
N GLU A 89 -19.10 36.04 -41.98
CA GLU A 89 -17.80 36.13 -41.32
C GLU A 89 -17.88 35.67 -39.86
N TRP A 90 -17.02 34.73 -39.50
CA TRP A 90 -16.64 34.46 -38.11
C TRP A 90 -15.28 35.08 -37.83
N LYS A 91 -15.17 35.80 -36.72
CA LYS A 91 -13.94 36.46 -36.29
C LYS A 91 -13.74 36.32 -34.79
N LEU A 92 -12.53 35.97 -34.37
CA LEU A 92 -12.12 36.03 -32.96
C LEU A 92 -11.95 37.50 -32.56
N LEU A 93 -12.74 37.95 -31.58
CA LEU A 93 -12.64 39.32 -31.06
C LEU A 93 -11.60 39.42 -29.95
N ASN A 94 -11.67 38.48 -29.01
CA ASN A 94 -10.77 38.44 -27.86
C ASN A 94 -10.56 37.00 -27.40
N GLU A 95 -9.37 36.73 -26.89
CA GLU A 95 -9.03 35.46 -26.24
C GLU A 95 -8.23 35.78 -24.99
N ASN A 96 -8.82 35.53 -23.83
CA ASN A 96 -8.18 35.71 -22.53
C ASN A 96 -7.67 34.37 -22.03
N ILE A 97 -6.41 34.35 -21.62
CA ILE A 97 -5.73 33.16 -21.09
C ILE A 97 -5.27 33.51 -19.69
N SER A 98 -5.60 32.65 -18.72
CA SER A 98 -5.15 32.78 -17.34
C SER A 98 -4.46 31.51 -16.86
N PHE A 99 -3.34 31.69 -16.18
CA PHE A 99 -2.55 30.64 -15.57
C PHE A 99 -2.57 30.85 -14.05
N THR A 100 -3.01 29.85 -13.30
CA THR A 100 -3.16 29.93 -11.84
C THR A 100 -2.45 28.74 -11.21
N GLY A 101 -1.39 29.01 -10.46
CA GLY A 101 -0.68 28.03 -9.65
C GLY A 101 -1.27 27.90 -8.25
N ASP A 102 -0.93 26.82 -7.55
CA ASP A 102 -1.07 26.74 -6.09
C ASP A 102 0.10 27.43 -5.36
N ASP A 103 0.17 27.27 -4.04
CA ASP A 103 1.19 27.88 -3.19
C ASP A 103 2.63 27.47 -3.54
N PHE A 104 2.82 26.42 -4.33
CA PHE A 104 4.14 25.91 -4.74
C PHE A 104 4.51 26.29 -6.18
N VAL A 105 3.64 26.98 -6.93
CA VAL A 105 3.87 27.40 -8.31
C VAL A 105 3.78 28.92 -8.43
N GLU A 106 4.92 29.57 -8.59
CA GLU A 106 4.96 30.98 -9.00
C GLU A 106 4.73 31.08 -10.51
N VAL A 107 3.77 31.91 -10.92
CA VAL A 107 3.40 32.10 -12.33
C VAL A 107 3.77 33.50 -12.78
N LYS A 108 4.56 33.60 -13.85
CA LYS A 108 4.90 34.84 -14.56
C LYS A 108 4.39 34.78 -15.99
N SER A 109 3.78 35.86 -16.47
CA SER A 109 3.37 35.94 -17.87
C SER A 109 4.58 35.82 -18.80
N GLY A 110 4.48 34.96 -19.81
CA GLY A 110 5.55 34.75 -20.78
C GLY A 110 5.60 35.86 -21.85
N SER A 111 6.55 35.73 -22.77
CA SER A 111 6.71 36.68 -23.90
C SER A 111 5.52 36.69 -24.87
N GLN A 112 4.71 35.63 -24.88
CA GLN A 112 3.48 35.52 -25.66
C GLN A 112 2.28 35.37 -24.72
N LYS A 113 1.11 35.87 -25.14
CA LYS A 113 -0.14 35.76 -24.36
C LYS A 113 -0.54 34.30 -24.06
N SER A 114 -0.16 33.38 -24.94
CA SER A 114 -0.39 31.93 -24.81
C SER A 114 0.64 31.21 -23.95
N THR A 115 1.58 31.93 -23.31
CA THR A 115 2.68 31.32 -22.55
C THR A 115 2.79 31.91 -21.15
N ALA A 116 3.19 31.08 -20.19
CA ALA A 116 3.61 31.47 -18.86
C ALA A 116 4.94 30.82 -18.51
N GLU A 117 5.80 31.57 -17.84
CA GLU A 117 6.95 31.02 -17.13
C GLU A 117 6.51 30.62 -15.73
N ILE A 118 6.74 29.36 -15.36
CA ILE A 118 6.43 28.86 -14.03
C ILE A 118 7.72 28.53 -13.28
N THR A 119 7.77 28.91 -12.00
CA THR A 119 8.84 28.54 -11.09
C THR A 119 8.24 27.71 -9.97
N LEU A 120 8.71 26.47 -9.83
CA LEU A 120 8.27 25.57 -8.76
C LEU A 120 9.13 25.80 -7.52
N SER A 121 8.49 25.78 -6.35
CA SER A 121 9.15 26.04 -5.07
C SER A 121 10.32 25.08 -4.83
N ASN A 122 11.35 25.58 -4.14
CA ASN A 122 12.46 24.78 -3.64
C ASN A 122 12.08 23.91 -2.42
N THR A 123 10.93 24.19 -1.79
CA THR A 123 10.41 23.37 -0.68
C THR A 123 9.87 22.05 -1.21
N SER A 124 10.07 20.96 -0.47
CA SER A 124 9.48 19.66 -0.83
C SER A 124 7.95 19.72 -0.81
N PHE A 125 7.31 19.26 -1.88
CA PHE A 125 5.87 19.02 -1.99
C PHE A 125 5.64 17.68 -2.67
N SER A 126 4.56 16.97 -2.32
CA SER A 126 4.24 15.68 -2.94
C SER A 126 3.68 15.86 -4.35
N GLN A 127 2.72 16.77 -4.51
CA GLN A 127 2.17 17.17 -5.79
C GLN A 127 1.69 18.62 -5.72
N SER A 128 1.93 19.37 -6.79
CA SER A 128 1.46 20.74 -7.00
C SER A 128 0.74 20.84 -8.34
N PHE A 129 -0.05 21.89 -8.58
CA PHE A 129 -0.78 22.06 -9.84
C PHE A 129 -0.70 23.47 -10.45
N LEU A 130 -0.89 23.51 -11.77
CA LEU A 130 -1.16 24.71 -12.54
C LEU A 130 -2.48 24.53 -13.31
N LYS A 131 -3.46 25.38 -13.00
CA LYS A 131 -4.72 25.48 -13.76
C LYS A 131 -4.58 26.49 -14.87
N VAL A 132 -5.05 26.13 -16.06
CA VAL A 132 -5.13 27.01 -17.23
C VAL A 132 -6.58 27.14 -17.66
N ASN A 133 -7.02 28.38 -17.88
CA ASN A 133 -8.35 28.69 -18.42
C ASN A 133 -8.18 29.60 -19.63
N ILE A 134 -8.88 29.27 -20.72
CA ILE A 134 -8.97 30.11 -21.92
C ILE A 134 -10.44 30.44 -22.17
N GLN A 135 -10.74 31.73 -22.29
CA GLN A 135 -12.05 32.25 -22.70
C GLN A 135 -11.89 33.02 -24.01
N ALA A 136 -12.54 32.53 -25.07
CA ALA A 136 -12.51 33.13 -26.39
C ALA A 136 -13.90 33.66 -26.78
N THR A 137 -13.98 34.93 -27.15
CA THR A 137 -15.20 35.59 -27.66
C THR A 137 -15.13 35.71 -29.17
N TRP A 138 -16.08 35.09 -29.84
CA TRP A 138 -16.22 35.06 -31.29
C TRP A 138 -17.39 35.91 -31.73
N GLN A 139 -17.27 36.55 -32.89
CA GLN A 139 -18.35 37.27 -33.54
C GLN A 139 -18.69 36.62 -34.88
N PHE A 140 -19.97 36.34 -35.08
CA PHE A 140 -20.55 36.04 -36.38
C PHE A 140 -21.15 37.30 -36.98
N SER A 141 -20.93 37.53 -38.27
CA SER A 141 -21.53 38.64 -39.02
C SER A 141 -22.13 38.12 -40.33
N LEU A 142 -23.40 38.44 -40.59
CA LEU A 142 -24.08 38.14 -41.84
C LEU A 142 -25.03 39.30 -42.18
N ASN A 143 -24.92 39.86 -43.39
CA ASN A 143 -25.80 40.93 -43.87
C ASN A 143 -25.96 42.11 -42.89
N GLY A 144 -24.87 42.48 -42.21
CA GLY A 144 -24.83 43.58 -41.24
C GLY A 144 -25.36 43.24 -39.84
N GLN A 145 -25.92 42.05 -39.62
CA GLN A 145 -26.26 41.56 -38.28
C GLN A 145 -25.08 40.85 -37.64
N THR A 146 -24.86 41.09 -36.35
CA THR A 146 -23.76 40.50 -35.58
C THR A 146 -24.26 39.75 -34.36
N ASN A 147 -23.74 38.55 -34.13
CA ASN A 147 -23.96 37.75 -32.92
C ASN A 147 -22.62 37.38 -32.28
N GLN A 148 -22.60 37.18 -30.97
CA GLN A 148 -21.41 36.75 -30.25
C GLN A 148 -21.59 35.37 -29.62
N GLU A 149 -20.50 34.62 -29.55
CA GLU A 149 -20.42 33.30 -28.92
C GLU A 149 -19.18 33.25 -28.03
N GLU A 150 -19.30 32.63 -26.86
CA GLU A 150 -18.16 32.37 -25.97
C GLU A 150 -17.78 30.90 -25.99
N ASN A 151 -16.48 30.64 -26.06
CA ASN A 151 -15.90 29.32 -25.89
C ASN A 151 -14.98 29.35 -24.67
N ILE A 152 -15.19 28.42 -23.73
CA ILE A 152 -14.41 28.30 -22.50
C ILE A 152 -13.80 26.91 -22.47
N ALA A 153 -12.50 26.85 -22.18
CA ALA A 153 -11.77 25.60 -22.01
C ALA A 153 -10.92 25.67 -20.73
N GLU A 154 -10.78 24.53 -20.05
CA GLU A 154 -9.95 24.39 -18.85
C GLU A 154 -9.02 23.18 -18.97
N ALA A 155 -7.82 23.31 -18.42
CA ALA A 155 -6.87 22.21 -18.26
C ALA A 155 -6.06 22.38 -16.98
N THR A 156 -5.51 21.28 -16.47
CA THR A 156 -4.68 21.24 -15.27
C THR A 156 -3.42 20.42 -15.53
N LEU A 157 -2.27 20.95 -15.13
CA LEU A 157 -0.98 20.25 -15.09
C LEU A 157 -0.62 19.96 -13.64
N TYR A 158 -0.02 18.81 -13.38
CA TYR A 158 0.48 18.45 -12.05
C TYR A 158 2.00 18.33 -12.05
N PHE A 159 2.64 18.71 -10.96
CA PHE A 159 4.10 18.66 -10.78
C PHE A 159 4.47 17.84 -9.54
N LYS A 160 5.57 17.08 -9.61
CA LYS A 160 6.17 16.38 -8.47
C LYS A 160 7.70 16.52 -8.47
N VAL A 161 8.31 16.54 -7.29
CA VAL A 161 9.78 16.60 -7.17
C VAL A 161 10.41 15.24 -7.49
N ALA A 162 11.36 15.21 -8.43
CA ALA A 162 12.09 14.00 -8.81
C ALA A 162 12.93 13.47 -7.63
N GLY A 163 12.73 12.20 -7.25
CA GLY A 163 13.47 11.54 -6.18
C GLY A 163 12.91 11.75 -4.76
N ALA A 164 11.88 12.57 -4.58
CA ALA A 164 11.14 12.62 -3.32
C ALA A 164 10.23 11.40 -3.20
N SER A 165 10.24 10.71 -2.05
CA SER A 165 9.24 9.70 -1.74
C SER A 165 7.88 10.38 -1.69
N ASP A 166 6.94 9.91 -2.50
CA ASP A 166 5.55 10.35 -2.47
C ASP A 166 4.83 9.83 -1.20
N VAL A 167 5.48 8.96 -0.42
CA VAL A 167 4.97 8.42 0.84
C VAL A 167 5.10 9.47 1.93
N TRP A 168 3.96 10.00 2.38
CA TRP A 168 3.87 10.98 3.46
C TRP A 168 3.42 10.38 4.80
N PHE A 169 3.01 9.11 4.80
CA PHE A 169 2.68 8.34 6.00
C PHE A 169 3.09 6.88 5.84
N SER A 170 3.76 6.33 6.84
CA SER A 170 4.16 4.93 6.87
C SER A 170 4.21 4.44 8.31
N THR A 171 3.64 3.25 8.51
CA THR A 171 3.58 2.48 9.76
C THR A 171 3.83 1.01 9.44
N HIS A 172 3.74 0.11 10.42
CA HIS A 172 3.96 -1.31 10.18
C HIS A 172 2.94 -1.92 9.20
N ASP A 173 1.67 -1.55 9.35
CA ASP A 173 0.55 -2.16 8.61
C ASP A 173 -0.05 -1.23 7.54
N VAL A 174 0.35 0.05 7.49
CA VAL A 174 -0.29 1.04 6.62
C VAL A 174 0.72 2.04 6.04
N GLU A 175 0.63 2.26 4.73
CA GLU A 175 1.33 3.29 3.98
C GLU A 175 0.34 4.19 3.24
N ALA A 176 0.67 5.49 3.12
CA ALA A 176 -0.05 6.40 2.23
C ALA A 176 0.89 7.32 1.46
N SER A 177 0.56 7.51 0.19
CA SER A 177 1.28 8.36 -0.75
C SER A 177 0.36 9.33 -1.49
N GLY A 178 0.94 10.30 -2.21
CA GLY A 178 0.22 11.34 -2.96
C GLY A 178 0.08 12.63 -2.17
N MET A 179 -1.07 13.31 -2.31
CA MET A 179 -1.33 14.52 -1.53
C MET A 179 -1.59 14.20 -0.06
N LYS A 180 -0.81 14.80 0.82
CA LYS A 180 -0.99 14.70 2.26
C LYS A 180 -2.27 15.40 2.69
N ASN A 181 -2.98 14.80 3.63
CA ASN A 181 -4.06 15.46 4.37
C ASN A 181 -4.01 15.03 5.84
N ASP A 182 -3.99 16.00 6.76
CA ASP A 182 -3.81 15.74 8.19
C ASP A 182 -4.99 14.96 8.80
N LEU A 183 -6.22 15.16 8.32
CA LEU A 183 -7.38 14.38 8.76
C LEU A 183 -7.28 12.93 8.30
N VAL A 184 -6.88 12.71 7.04
CA VAL A 184 -6.65 11.34 6.53
C VAL A 184 -5.53 10.66 7.32
N GLN A 185 -4.45 11.38 7.62
CA GLN A 185 -3.35 10.87 8.46
C GLN A 185 -3.84 10.41 9.84
N GLU A 186 -4.66 11.22 10.52
CA GLU A 186 -5.26 10.87 11.82
C GLU A 186 -6.07 9.57 11.73
N LYS A 187 -6.87 9.40 10.66
CA LYS A 187 -7.68 8.19 10.48
C LYS A 187 -6.85 6.96 10.13
N LEU A 188 -5.76 7.12 9.38
CA LEU A 188 -4.80 6.03 9.12
C LEU A 188 -4.10 5.58 10.41
N MET A 189 -3.78 6.50 11.32
CA MET A 189 -3.22 6.14 12.64
C MET A 189 -4.19 5.27 13.45
N ALA A 190 -5.50 5.55 13.40
CA ALA A 190 -6.49 4.72 14.07
C ALA A 190 -6.53 3.30 13.50
N VAL A 191 -6.27 3.10 12.21
CA VAL A 191 -6.13 1.77 11.61
C VAL A 191 -4.95 1.02 12.23
N GLN A 192 -3.77 1.64 12.32
CA GLN A 192 -2.59 1.02 12.93
C GLN A 192 -2.86 0.61 14.39
N VAL A 193 -3.50 1.47 15.17
CA VAL A 193 -3.85 1.18 16.58
C VAL A 193 -4.74 -0.06 16.72
N GLU A 194 -5.67 -0.27 15.79
CA GLU A 194 -6.51 -1.47 15.78
C GLU A 194 -5.73 -2.72 15.32
N CYS A 195 -4.80 -2.59 14.37
CA CYS A 195 -3.87 -3.67 14.01
C CYS A 195 -3.02 -4.11 15.21
N ASP A 196 -2.38 -3.17 15.91
CA ASP A 196 -1.58 -3.43 17.12
C ASP A 196 -2.41 -4.11 18.21
N SER A 197 -3.67 -3.67 18.38
CA SER A 197 -4.60 -4.24 19.35
C SER A 197 -4.93 -5.69 19.03
N ILE A 198 -5.22 -5.99 17.76
CA ILE A 198 -5.48 -7.36 17.29
C ILE A 198 -4.27 -8.26 17.57
N GLU A 199 -3.07 -7.82 17.20
CA GLU A 199 -1.83 -8.59 17.39
C GLU A 199 -1.60 -8.88 18.89
N ASN A 200 -1.70 -7.87 19.75
CA ASN A 200 -1.57 -8.02 21.19
C ASN A 200 -2.64 -8.95 21.81
N TYR A 201 -3.88 -8.91 21.32
CA TYR A 201 -4.92 -9.82 21.79
C TYR A 201 -4.72 -11.26 21.31
N PHE A 202 -4.10 -11.48 20.15
CA PHE A 202 -3.65 -12.79 19.73
C PHE A 202 -2.58 -13.36 20.66
N TYR A 203 -1.56 -12.58 21.01
CA TYR A 203 -0.52 -13.00 21.97
C TYR A 203 -1.11 -13.40 23.33
N LYS A 204 -2.16 -12.71 23.77
CA LYS A 204 -2.85 -13.00 25.04
C LYS A 204 -3.97 -14.03 24.93
N LEU A 205 -4.18 -14.63 23.75
CA LEU A 205 -5.26 -15.58 23.47
C LEU A 205 -6.66 -15.07 23.87
N ARG A 206 -6.90 -13.76 23.70
CA ARG A 206 -8.16 -13.07 24.03
C ARG A 206 -9.03 -12.93 22.77
N PHE A 207 -9.53 -14.07 22.26
CA PHE A 207 -10.22 -14.13 20.97
C PHE A 207 -11.53 -13.32 20.90
N SER A 208 -12.24 -13.13 22.01
CA SER A 208 -13.40 -12.22 22.04
C SER A 208 -12.98 -10.76 21.79
N ALA A 209 -11.84 -10.33 22.34
CA ALA A 209 -11.28 -9.01 22.11
C ALA A 209 -10.71 -8.87 20.68
N VAL A 210 -10.12 -9.93 20.13
CA VAL A 210 -9.73 -9.98 18.71
C VAL A 210 -10.96 -9.73 17.82
N GLN A 211 -12.05 -10.45 18.05
CA GLN A 211 -13.28 -10.30 17.25
C GLN A 211 -13.82 -8.87 17.30
N GLN A 212 -13.81 -8.23 18.48
CA GLN A 212 -14.24 -6.84 18.61
C GLN A 212 -13.28 -5.88 17.89
N SER A 213 -11.97 -6.08 18.03
CA SER A 213 -10.96 -5.22 17.40
C SER A 213 -10.98 -5.34 15.87
N ILE A 214 -11.31 -6.51 15.32
CA ILE A 214 -11.55 -6.67 13.88
C ILE A 214 -12.74 -5.81 13.42
N LYS A 215 -13.84 -5.76 14.18
CA LYS A 215 -14.97 -4.89 13.84
C LYS A 215 -14.58 -3.40 13.90
N ASN A 216 -13.79 -3.03 14.90
CA ASN A 216 -13.29 -1.66 15.03
C ASN A 216 -12.35 -1.29 13.88
N LEU A 217 -11.43 -2.20 13.49
CA LEU A 217 -10.57 -2.05 12.32
C LEU A 217 -11.40 -1.81 11.06
N GLN A 218 -12.44 -2.61 10.84
CA GLN A 218 -13.34 -2.44 9.70
C GLN A 218 -14.01 -1.05 9.68
N ALA A 219 -14.42 -0.56 10.85
CA ALA A 219 -15.00 0.78 10.99
C ALA A 219 -13.94 1.88 10.76
N ALA A 220 -12.72 1.71 11.26
CA ALA A 220 -11.61 2.65 11.07
C ALA A 220 -11.22 2.77 9.60
N VAL A 221 -11.06 1.64 8.90
CA VAL A 221 -10.78 1.60 7.45
C VAL A 221 -11.90 2.25 6.64
N ASN A 222 -13.17 1.99 7.00
CA ASN A 222 -14.29 2.68 6.35
C ASN A 222 -14.28 4.20 6.61
N THR A 223 -13.88 4.62 7.81
CA THR A 223 -13.74 6.04 8.16
C THR A 223 -12.64 6.71 7.33
N VAL A 224 -11.51 6.04 7.08
CA VAL A 224 -10.46 6.53 6.16
C VAL A 224 -11.06 6.78 4.78
N LYS A 225 -11.78 5.80 4.21
CA LYS A 225 -12.43 5.95 2.90
C LYS A 225 -13.36 7.16 2.84
N LEU A 226 -14.27 7.28 3.81
CA LEU A 226 -15.22 8.39 3.86
C LEU A 226 -14.51 9.75 3.96
N THR A 227 -13.43 9.81 4.73
CA THR A 227 -12.62 11.02 4.86
C THR A 227 -11.94 11.38 3.54
N ILE A 228 -11.38 10.41 2.82
CA ILE A 228 -10.80 10.62 1.49
C ILE A 228 -11.86 11.12 0.50
N ASP A 229 -13.06 10.53 0.50
CA ASP A 229 -14.16 10.93 -0.37
C ASP A 229 -14.62 12.37 -0.06
N GLU A 230 -14.65 12.76 1.21
CA GLU A 230 -15.00 14.12 1.65
C GLU A 230 -13.93 15.16 1.25
N VAL A 231 -12.66 14.85 1.47
CA VAL A 231 -11.54 15.70 1.02
C VAL A 231 -11.56 15.85 -0.50
N LYS A 232 -11.87 14.77 -1.24
CA LYS A 232 -11.96 14.82 -2.70
C LYS A 232 -13.14 15.64 -3.22
N LYS A 233 -14.26 15.69 -2.48
CA LYS A 233 -15.39 16.58 -2.82
C LYS A 233 -15.03 18.06 -2.71
N SER A 234 -14.27 18.42 -1.68
CA SER A 234 -13.83 19.81 -1.46
C SER A 234 -12.61 20.20 -2.32
N ASN A 235 -11.78 19.22 -2.68
CA ASN A 235 -10.62 19.37 -3.55
C ASN A 235 -10.63 18.24 -4.60
N PRO A 236 -11.25 18.45 -5.79
CA PRO A 236 -11.33 17.42 -6.84
C PRO A 236 -9.98 16.91 -7.36
N SER A 237 -8.92 17.72 -7.22
CA SER A 237 -7.56 17.30 -7.55
C SER A 237 -6.98 16.32 -6.53
N TYR A 238 -7.53 16.22 -5.30
CA TYR A 238 -7.00 15.37 -4.24
C TYR A 238 -6.85 13.90 -4.68
N GLN A 239 -5.63 13.41 -4.61
CA GLN A 239 -5.23 12.05 -4.96
C GLN A 239 -4.32 11.53 -3.85
N THR A 240 -4.77 10.47 -3.18
CA THR A 240 -3.96 9.72 -2.23
C THR A 240 -4.12 8.23 -2.52
N ASN A 241 -3.00 7.50 -2.42
CA ASN A 241 -2.99 6.05 -2.52
C ASN A 241 -2.70 5.49 -1.13
N VAL A 242 -3.60 4.64 -0.63
CA VAL A 242 -3.43 3.91 0.63
C VAL A 242 -3.07 2.47 0.31
N VAL A 243 -2.05 1.96 1.02
CA VAL A 243 -1.60 0.56 0.93
C VAL A 243 -1.66 -0.04 2.32
N PHE A 244 -2.42 -1.11 2.48
CA PHE A 244 -2.39 -1.96 3.67
C PHE A 244 -1.30 -3.03 3.51
N ILE A 245 -0.43 -3.17 4.49
CA ILE A 245 0.72 -4.08 4.47
C ILE A 245 0.43 -5.25 5.39
N GLY A 246 0.44 -6.45 4.85
CA GLY A 246 0.27 -7.67 5.64
C GLY A 246 -1.06 -7.75 6.35
N LEU A 247 -1.09 -8.47 7.47
CA LEU A 247 -2.22 -8.59 8.37
C LEU A 247 -1.72 -8.60 9.82
N PRO A 248 -2.52 -8.10 10.79
CA PRO A 248 -2.17 -8.17 12.21
C PRO A 248 -2.16 -9.61 12.77
N SER A 249 -2.57 -10.60 11.97
CA SER A 249 -2.46 -12.03 12.28
C SER A 249 -1.15 -12.67 11.80
N ASP A 250 -0.31 -11.99 11.01
CA ASP A 250 0.87 -12.55 10.34
C ASP A 250 1.83 -13.28 11.25
N ASN A 251 2.29 -12.61 12.30
CA ASN A 251 3.24 -13.18 13.25
C ASN A 251 2.64 -14.38 13.99
N THR A 252 1.42 -14.23 14.50
CA THR A 252 0.74 -15.31 15.23
C THR A 252 0.42 -16.51 14.34
N TYR A 253 0.07 -16.28 13.08
CA TYR A 253 -0.20 -17.36 12.13
C TYR A 253 1.06 -18.18 11.84
N LYS A 254 2.22 -17.50 11.65
CA LYS A 254 3.52 -18.18 11.49
C LYS A 254 3.88 -19.02 12.71
N ILE A 255 3.54 -18.55 13.92
CA ILE A 255 3.78 -19.27 15.18
C ILE A 255 3.03 -20.61 15.25
N LEU A 256 1.90 -20.79 14.55
CA LEU A 256 1.14 -22.05 14.56
C LEU A 256 1.99 -23.26 14.16
N GLY A 257 2.82 -23.11 13.11
CA GLY A 257 3.71 -24.19 12.66
C GLY A 257 4.76 -24.53 13.72
N THR A 258 5.38 -23.49 14.29
CA THR A 258 6.38 -23.65 15.36
C THR A 258 5.78 -24.31 16.59
N PHE A 259 4.59 -23.88 17.03
CA PHE A 259 3.91 -24.45 18.19
C PHE A 259 3.47 -25.91 17.95
N SER A 260 3.09 -26.26 16.71
CA SER A 260 2.80 -27.64 16.34
C SER A 260 4.06 -28.52 16.42
N ALA A 261 5.21 -28.03 15.96
CA ALA A 261 6.48 -28.74 16.05
C ALA A 261 6.96 -28.88 17.52
N ILE A 262 6.79 -27.84 18.34
CA ILE A 262 7.03 -27.90 19.79
C ILE A 262 6.17 -28.99 20.41
N LYS A 263 4.86 -28.98 20.17
CA LYS A 263 3.92 -29.98 20.69
C LYS A 263 4.37 -31.42 20.35
N THR A 264 4.72 -31.67 19.09
CA THR A 264 5.15 -33.01 18.65
C THR A 264 6.42 -33.46 19.39
N ASN A 265 7.43 -32.59 19.48
CA ASN A 265 8.67 -32.92 20.18
C ASN A 265 8.49 -33.03 21.70
N TRP A 266 7.62 -32.22 22.31
CA TRP A 266 7.32 -32.33 23.74
C TRP A 266 6.55 -33.60 24.09
N GLY A 267 5.69 -34.08 23.17
CA GLY A 267 4.91 -35.29 23.37
C GLY A 267 5.76 -36.57 23.51
N SER A 268 6.99 -36.58 23.00
CA SER A 268 7.92 -37.71 23.18
C SER A 268 8.78 -37.60 24.44
N LEU A 269 8.77 -36.45 25.13
CA LEU A 269 9.64 -36.18 26.26
C LEU A 269 9.32 -37.07 27.47
N GLU A 270 8.04 -37.37 27.70
CA GLU A 270 7.61 -38.21 28.83
C GLU A 270 8.24 -39.61 28.74
N THR A 271 8.12 -40.26 27.57
CA THR A 271 8.73 -41.58 27.32
C THR A 271 10.25 -41.51 27.40
N LEU A 272 10.86 -40.45 26.87
CA LEU A 272 12.31 -40.26 26.94
C LEU A 272 12.80 -40.18 28.38
N VAL A 273 12.23 -39.29 29.20
CA VAL A 273 12.67 -39.09 30.59
C VAL A 273 12.47 -40.34 31.43
N GLN A 274 11.35 -41.06 31.25
CA GLN A 274 11.13 -42.34 31.93
C GLN A 274 12.18 -43.40 31.54
N SER A 275 12.48 -43.53 30.25
CA SER A 275 13.50 -44.46 29.76
C SER A 275 14.91 -44.10 30.27
N LEU A 276 15.25 -42.81 30.27
CA LEU A 276 16.52 -42.33 30.83
C LEU A 276 16.61 -42.64 32.32
N LYS A 277 15.51 -42.49 33.07
CA LYS A 277 15.47 -42.78 34.52
C LYS A 277 15.70 -44.25 34.80
N GLU A 278 15.06 -45.13 34.04
CA GLU A 278 15.24 -46.58 34.17
C GLU A 278 16.68 -47.01 33.84
N GLN A 279 17.26 -46.48 32.76
CA GLN A 279 18.64 -46.75 32.37
C GLN A 279 19.65 -46.19 33.38
N LEU A 280 19.40 -44.99 33.91
CA LEU A 280 20.24 -44.37 34.95
C LEU A 280 20.23 -45.19 36.23
N GLY A 281 19.07 -45.72 36.63
CA GLY A 281 18.93 -46.58 37.82
C GLY A 281 19.64 -47.94 37.71
N ALA A 282 19.97 -48.38 36.50
CA ALA A 282 20.75 -49.60 36.26
C ALA A 282 22.28 -49.36 36.35
N LEU A 283 22.73 -48.11 36.38
CA LEU A 283 24.16 -47.80 36.49
C LEU A 283 24.69 -48.12 37.89
N PRO A 284 25.93 -48.65 38.00
CA PRO A 284 26.54 -48.94 39.28
C PRO A 284 26.87 -47.64 40.04
N ALA A 285 26.81 -47.71 41.38
CA ALA A 285 27.20 -46.59 42.24
C ALA A 285 28.70 -46.25 42.16
N LYS A 286 29.56 -47.24 41.87
CA LYS A 286 31.00 -47.03 41.67
C LYS A 286 31.33 -46.77 40.21
N SER A 287 32.23 -45.84 39.93
CA SER A 287 32.61 -45.50 38.57
C SER A 287 33.48 -46.58 37.90
N SER A 288 33.12 -46.96 36.67
CA SER A 288 34.00 -47.62 35.71
C SER A 288 34.10 -46.76 34.44
N LYS A 289 34.92 -47.17 33.46
CA LYS A 289 34.94 -46.50 32.16
C LYS A 289 33.59 -46.64 31.45
N GLU A 290 33.05 -47.86 31.45
CA GLU A 290 31.77 -48.19 30.83
C GLU A 290 30.62 -47.41 31.48
N SER A 291 30.58 -47.28 32.81
CA SER A 291 29.52 -46.54 33.49
C SER A 291 29.57 -45.03 33.22
N LYS A 292 30.78 -44.48 33.04
CA LYS A 292 30.97 -43.08 32.62
C LYS A 292 30.52 -42.87 31.18
N ASP A 293 30.94 -43.75 30.27
CA ASP A 293 30.56 -43.67 28.85
C ASP A 293 29.03 -43.76 28.68
N GLU A 294 28.36 -44.63 29.44
CA GLU A 294 26.89 -44.73 29.43
C GLU A 294 26.23 -43.49 30.04
N LEU A 295 26.75 -42.93 31.15
CA LEU A 295 26.21 -41.69 31.72
C LEU A 295 26.35 -40.50 30.74
N VAL A 296 27.48 -40.38 30.04
CA VAL A 296 27.64 -39.38 28.96
C VAL A 296 26.58 -39.56 27.87
N LYS A 297 26.33 -40.80 27.45
CA LYS A 297 25.32 -41.12 26.44
C LYS A 297 23.91 -40.72 26.90
N LEU A 298 23.52 -41.06 28.13
CA LEU A 298 22.20 -40.70 28.67
C LEU A 298 21.99 -39.17 28.76
N ILE A 299 23.02 -38.42 29.16
CA ILE A 299 22.99 -36.95 29.16
C ILE A 299 22.87 -36.42 27.71
N GLY A 300 23.63 -37.02 26.79
CA GLY A 300 23.60 -36.73 25.36
C GLY A 300 22.22 -36.92 24.75
N ASP A 301 21.52 -38.02 25.07
CA ASP A 301 20.19 -38.32 24.55
C ASP A 301 19.15 -37.23 24.94
N TYR A 302 19.24 -36.69 26.17
CA TYR A 302 18.40 -35.56 26.58
C TYR A 302 18.79 -34.26 25.85
N ALA A 303 20.08 -33.98 25.74
CA ALA A 303 20.57 -32.80 25.01
C ALA A 303 20.17 -32.83 23.53
N ASP A 304 20.22 -34.00 22.89
CA ASP A 304 19.80 -34.23 21.51
C ASP A 304 18.30 -34.00 21.32
N TRP A 305 17.47 -34.36 22.31
CA TRP A 305 16.06 -33.97 22.29
C TRP A 305 15.88 -32.46 22.31
N GLN A 306 16.62 -31.75 23.18
CA GLN A 306 16.52 -30.30 23.27
C GLN A 306 16.96 -29.61 21.97
N LEU A 307 17.96 -30.16 21.27
CA LEU A 307 18.43 -29.67 19.97
C LEU A 307 17.41 -29.88 18.83
N LYS A 308 16.46 -30.81 18.97
CA LYS A 308 15.38 -31.04 17.99
C LYS A 308 14.23 -30.04 18.12
N LEU A 309 14.19 -29.24 19.20
CA LEU A 309 13.19 -28.20 19.36
C LEU A 309 13.37 -27.11 18.28
N PRO A 310 12.28 -26.56 17.74
CA PRO A 310 12.36 -25.43 16.83
C PRO A 310 13.13 -24.25 17.43
N GLU A 311 13.78 -23.47 16.58
CA GLU A 311 14.40 -22.22 17.00
C GLU A 311 13.39 -21.32 17.71
N ASN A 312 13.86 -20.60 18.74
CA ASN A 312 13.04 -19.70 19.56
C ASN A 312 11.92 -20.38 20.39
N SER A 313 11.88 -21.72 20.51
CA SER A 313 10.90 -22.42 21.36
C SER A 313 10.80 -21.82 22.78
N PHE A 314 11.95 -21.55 23.41
CA PHE A 314 12.03 -20.95 24.75
C PHE A 314 11.67 -19.46 24.80
N LYS A 315 11.56 -18.77 23.66
CA LYS A 315 11.00 -17.41 23.59
C LYS A 315 9.50 -17.44 23.36
N ILE A 316 9.01 -18.37 22.53
CA ILE A 316 7.59 -18.49 22.16
C ILE A 316 6.77 -19.06 23.31
N LEU A 317 7.24 -20.11 23.99
CA LEU A 317 6.46 -20.77 25.03
C LEU A 317 6.06 -19.81 26.17
N PRO A 318 6.97 -19.00 26.75
CA PRO A 318 6.59 -18.03 27.79
C PRO A 318 5.61 -16.94 27.34
N GLN A 319 5.55 -16.63 26.04
CA GLN A 319 4.59 -15.65 25.51
C GLN A 319 3.14 -16.13 25.66
N TYR A 320 2.90 -17.43 25.47
CA TYR A 320 1.56 -18.03 25.51
C TYR A 320 1.28 -18.81 26.80
N ILE A 321 2.33 -19.23 27.52
CA ILE A 321 2.29 -19.98 28.76
C ILE A 321 3.22 -19.25 29.76
N PRO A 322 2.75 -18.17 30.42
CA PRO A 322 3.62 -17.28 31.22
C PRO A 322 4.33 -17.95 32.39
N ASP A 323 3.81 -19.07 32.87
CA ASP A 323 4.36 -19.88 33.95
C ASP A 323 5.40 -20.92 33.46
N PHE A 324 5.67 -20.97 32.15
CA PHE A 324 6.70 -21.80 31.56
C PHE A 324 8.08 -21.20 31.81
N LYS A 325 8.97 -21.94 32.50
CA LYS A 325 10.31 -21.48 32.88
C LYS A 325 11.39 -22.26 32.11
N PRO A 326 12.07 -21.64 31.12
CA PRO A 326 13.14 -22.29 30.37
C PRO A 326 14.23 -22.92 31.26
N ASP A 327 14.61 -22.23 32.34
CA ASP A 327 15.69 -22.66 33.25
C ASP A 327 15.40 -24.00 33.96
N ASP A 328 14.12 -24.40 34.05
CA ASP A 328 13.73 -25.69 34.64
C ASP A 328 13.85 -26.87 33.66
N ILE A 329 14.10 -26.58 32.38
CA ILE A 329 14.12 -27.55 31.26
C ILE A 329 15.53 -27.75 30.74
N VAL A 330 16.35 -26.70 30.73
CA VAL A 330 17.75 -26.81 30.29
C VAL A 330 18.58 -27.56 31.33
N LEU A 331 19.42 -28.49 30.87
CA LEU A 331 20.42 -29.14 31.73
C LEU A 331 21.30 -28.08 32.40
N ARG A 332 21.58 -28.24 33.70
CA ARG A 332 22.51 -27.37 34.42
C ARG A 332 23.89 -27.39 33.75
N GLU A 333 24.59 -26.25 33.76
CA GLU A 333 25.88 -26.09 33.08
C GLU A 333 26.90 -27.18 33.42
N ASN A 334 26.96 -27.63 34.69
CA ASN A 334 27.88 -28.68 35.12
C ASN A 334 27.60 -30.04 34.44
N VAL A 335 26.32 -30.42 34.32
CA VAL A 335 25.91 -31.67 33.64
C VAL A 335 26.05 -31.52 32.12
N GLN A 336 25.73 -30.34 31.59
CA GLN A 336 25.83 -30.07 30.15
C GLN A 336 27.30 -30.04 29.68
N PHE A 337 28.21 -29.49 30.47
CA PHE A 337 29.64 -29.45 30.17
C PHE A 337 30.25 -30.84 30.12
N GLU A 338 30.01 -31.68 31.13
CA GLU A 338 30.55 -33.05 31.16
C GLU A 338 29.99 -33.95 30.04
N GLY A 339 28.72 -33.75 29.67
CA GLY A 339 28.12 -34.41 28.51
C GLY A 339 28.73 -33.99 27.17
N LYS A 340 29.06 -32.70 27.00
CA LYS A 340 29.68 -32.15 25.78
C LYS A 340 31.16 -32.53 25.64
N GLU A 341 31.92 -32.43 26.72
CA GLU A 341 33.35 -32.79 26.77
C GLU A 341 33.57 -34.30 26.79
N LYS A 342 32.49 -35.09 26.87
CA LYS A 342 32.50 -36.57 26.95
C LYS A 342 33.44 -37.08 28.03
N THR A 343 33.60 -36.31 29.10
CA THR A 343 34.52 -36.59 30.20
C THR A 343 33.84 -36.27 31.51
N ILE A 344 33.64 -37.31 32.32
CA ILE A 344 33.04 -37.20 33.65
C ILE A 344 34.14 -37.17 34.70
N SER A 345 34.31 -36.00 35.30
CA SER A 345 35.34 -35.73 36.30
C SER A 345 34.91 -36.20 37.69
N ASN A 346 33.64 -36.03 38.05
CA ASN A 346 33.05 -36.53 39.29
C ASN A 346 31.78 -37.36 39.02
N TYR A 347 31.97 -38.68 38.87
CA TYR A 347 30.88 -39.59 38.51
C TYR A 347 29.72 -39.60 39.49
N GLU A 348 29.99 -39.68 40.80
CA GLU A 348 28.94 -39.76 41.81
C GLU A 348 28.09 -38.48 41.84
N GLN A 349 28.74 -37.32 41.76
CA GLN A 349 28.04 -36.04 41.73
C GLN A 349 27.20 -35.87 40.46
N THR A 350 27.77 -36.15 39.29
CA THR A 350 27.06 -36.00 38.01
C THR A 350 25.89 -36.98 37.89
N LEU A 351 26.07 -38.22 38.36
CA LEU A 351 24.99 -39.19 38.46
C LEU A 351 23.86 -38.68 39.36
N SER A 352 24.18 -38.16 40.55
CA SER A 352 23.19 -37.62 41.49
C SER A 352 22.48 -36.39 40.93
N ASP A 353 23.20 -35.46 40.31
CA ASP A 353 22.63 -34.24 39.75
C ASP A 353 21.71 -34.54 38.58
N PHE A 354 22.12 -35.43 37.68
CA PHE A 354 21.28 -35.85 36.57
C PHE A 354 20.06 -36.65 37.05
N ASN A 355 20.22 -37.50 38.06
CA ASN A 355 19.11 -38.22 38.67
C ASN A 355 18.05 -37.27 39.26
N ALA A 356 18.47 -36.26 40.01
CA ALA A 356 17.59 -35.24 40.59
C ALA A 356 16.93 -34.38 39.51
N PHE A 357 17.65 -34.07 38.42
CA PHE A 357 17.09 -33.42 37.25
C PHE A 357 15.96 -34.26 36.62
N LEU A 358 16.22 -35.55 36.34
CA LEU A 358 15.20 -36.44 35.76
C LEU A 358 13.98 -36.59 36.68
N ASP A 359 14.15 -36.70 38.00
CA ASP A 359 13.02 -36.75 38.95
C ASP A 359 12.11 -35.53 38.80
N LYS A 360 12.69 -34.33 38.75
CA LYS A 360 11.93 -33.09 38.52
C LYS A 360 11.24 -33.09 37.16
N ARG A 361 11.91 -33.59 36.11
CA ARG A 361 11.32 -33.65 34.76
C ARG A 361 10.15 -34.64 34.70
N ILE A 362 10.22 -35.80 35.36
CA ILE A 362 9.11 -36.78 35.41
C ILE A 362 7.85 -36.12 35.98
N GLU A 363 7.98 -35.28 37.01
CA GLU A 363 6.86 -34.55 37.60
C GLU A 363 6.32 -33.44 36.69
N GLN A 364 7.20 -32.67 36.05
CA GLN A 364 6.82 -31.47 35.30
C GLN A 364 6.31 -31.73 33.89
N VAL A 365 6.88 -32.74 33.20
CA VAL A 365 6.61 -33.00 31.78
C VAL A 365 5.13 -33.24 31.48
N PRO A 366 4.38 -34.07 32.25
CA PRO A 366 2.95 -34.25 32.01
C PRO A 366 2.15 -32.94 32.09
N ILE A 367 2.48 -32.08 33.05
CA ILE A 367 1.84 -30.77 33.24
C ILE A 367 2.14 -29.84 32.05
N GLU A 368 3.40 -29.81 31.61
CA GLU A 368 3.81 -29.04 30.43
C GLU A 368 3.13 -29.52 29.15
N ILE A 369 3.05 -30.84 28.93
CA ILE A 369 2.34 -31.44 27.79
C ILE A 369 0.88 -30.99 27.79
N GLN A 370 0.19 -31.03 28.93
CA GLN A 370 -1.20 -30.57 29.02
C GLN A 370 -1.33 -29.08 28.68
N LYS A 371 -0.46 -28.22 29.21
CA LYS A 371 -0.47 -26.77 28.92
C LYS A 371 -0.17 -26.46 27.46
N ILE A 372 0.83 -27.13 26.87
CA ILE A 372 1.19 -26.99 25.45
C ILE A 372 0.02 -27.48 24.58
N ASN A 373 -0.61 -28.61 24.90
CA ASN A 373 -1.77 -29.12 24.15
C ASN A 373 -2.98 -28.19 24.21
N SER A 374 -3.30 -27.67 25.40
CA SER A 374 -4.37 -26.70 25.61
C SER A 374 -4.12 -25.41 24.83
N THR A 375 -2.91 -24.89 24.92
CA THR A 375 -2.48 -23.66 24.22
C THR A 375 -2.49 -23.85 22.71
N HIS A 376 -1.96 -24.96 22.20
CA HIS A 376 -1.97 -25.31 20.78
C HIS A 376 -3.41 -25.38 20.23
N THR A 377 -4.32 -25.99 20.99
CA THR A 377 -5.75 -26.09 20.62
C THR A 377 -6.38 -24.70 20.53
N ARG A 378 -6.14 -23.85 21.52
CA ARG A 378 -6.63 -22.46 21.53
C ARG A 378 -6.06 -21.65 20.37
N LEU A 379 -4.77 -21.80 20.08
CA LEU A 379 -4.09 -21.12 18.97
C LEU A 379 -4.68 -21.46 17.61
N GLN A 380 -5.29 -22.64 17.41
CA GLN A 380 -5.95 -22.95 16.13
C GLN A 380 -7.04 -21.95 15.75
N ALA A 381 -7.66 -21.27 16.71
CA ALA A 381 -8.64 -20.21 16.45
C ALA A 381 -8.07 -19.07 15.59
N VAL A 382 -6.75 -18.84 15.63
CA VAL A 382 -6.07 -17.82 14.80
C VAL A 382 -6.33 -18.05 13.31
N ARG A 383 -6.45 -19.30 12.85
CA ARG A 383 -6.74 -19.62 11.43
C ARG A 383 -8.06 -19.02 10.97
N LEU A 384 -9.08 -19.03 11.85
CA LEU A 384 -10.39 -18.47 11.55
C LEU A 384 -10.30 -16.95 11.38
N PHE A 385 -9.70 -16.27 12.37
CA PHE A 385 -9.55 -14.81 12.33
C PHE A 385 -8.65 -14.36 11.19
N ASP A 386 -7.61 -15.13 10.87
CA ASP A 386 -6.77 -14.90 9.69
C ASP A 386 -7.59 -14.94 8.41
N GLY A 387 -8.45 -15.95 8.24
CA GLY A 387 -9.36 -16.04 7.10
C GLY A 387 -10.32 -14.84 7.01
N MET A 388 -10.84 -14.39 8.16
CA MET A 388 -11.69 -13.19 8.23
C MET A 388 -10.94 -11.92 7.79
N LEU A 389 -9.72 -11.73 8.30
CA LEU A 389 -8.87 -10.59 7.96
C LEU A 389 -8.49 -10.61 6.48
N ARG A 390 -8.02 -11.75 5.95
CA ARG A 390 -7.73 -11.94 4.51
C ARG A 390 -8.93 -11.60 3.65
N SER A 391 -10.10 -12.18 3.96
CA SER A 391 -11.33 -11.91 3.23
C SER A 391 -11.71 -10.43 3.26
N TYR A 392 -11.53 -9.76 4.40
CA TYR A 392 -11.83 -8.34 4.54
C TYR A 392 -10.88 -7.48 3.71
N PHE A 393 -9.55 -7.60 3.89
CA PHE A 393 -8.58 -6.80 3.14
C PHE A 393 -8.65 -7.05 1.63
N SER A 394 -8.91 -8.30 1.21
CA SER A 394 -9.12 -8.64 -0.20
C SER A 394 -10.39 -8.03 -0.80
N SER A 395 -11.38 -7.68 0.03
CA SER A 395 -12.64 -7.06 -0.41
C SER A 395 -12.53 -5.54 -0.58
N ILE A 396 -11.43 -4.93 -0.13
CA ILE A 396 -11.20 -3.48 -0.24
C ILE A 396 -10.83 -3.17 -1.69
N ASN A 397 -11.62 -2.30 -2.33
CA ASN A 397 -11.45 -1.93 -3.74
C ASN A 397 -10.95 -0.51 -3.98
N TRP A 398 -10.79 0.28 -2.92
CA TRP A 398 -10.37 1.69 -2.99
C TRP A 398 -8.93 1.91 -2.51
N ALA A 399 -8.31 0.88 -1.94
CA ALA A 399 -6.93 0.85 -1.46
C ALA A 399 -6.26 -0.45 -1.93
N GLU A 400 -4.93 -0.47 -1.95
CA GLU A 400 -4.16 -1.68 -2.24
C GLU A 400 -3.96 -2.50 -0.96
N TRP A 401 -3.91 -3.82 -1.08
CA TRP A 401 -3.43 -4.71 -0.02
C TRP A 401 -2.21 -5.48 -0.51
N ARG A 402 -1.07 -5.27 0.16
CA ARG A 402 0.18 -5.98 -0.09
C ARG A 402 0.29 -7.16 0.87
N ASN A 403 0.06 -8.37 0.36
CA ASN A 403 0.24 -9.58 1.15
C ASN A 403 1.74 -9.81 1.43
N THR A 404 2.10 -9.94 2.71
CA THR A 404 3.46 -10.21 3.21
C THR A 404 3.75 -11.70 3.44
N ARG A 405 2.77 -12.56 3.15
CA ARG A 405 2.93 -14.01 3.14
C ARG A 405 2.97 -14.50 1.70
N GLU A 406 4.18 -14.64 1.16
CA GLU A 406 4.49 -15.49 0.00
C GLU A 406 4.83 -16.91 0.47
#